data_AF-A0A2H0FE18-F1
#
_entry.id   AF-A0A2H0FE18-F1
#
_cell.length_a   1.000
_cell.length_b   1.000
_cell.length_c   1.000
_cell.angle_alpha   90.00
_cell.angle_beta   90.00
_cell.angle_gamma   90.00
#
_symmetry.space_group_name_H-M   'P 1'
#
loop_
_entity.id
_entity.type
_entity.pdbx_description
1 polymer ?
#
loop_
_entity_poly.entity_id
_entity_poly.type
_entity_poly.pdbx_seq_one_letter_code
_entity_poly.pdbx_strand_id
1 'polypeptide(L)'
;MFYQCPKCKNVWQYPIEKCPNCFLGLEKLLTKTAKVIGVSKINIPTLLHPKVPYFVLVLEDEKGNKWAYKSLKEYKIGEEFIPEVSQNKNAVAVWRIKYDILEAIEKVIELLGGAMRTPSSSSPSPRPPSEGWTRCLKIDSQTKILILPTLVSPKHPYLAINTNPKFLESLINYLLNVGADKKNIKVAAQSFDEVPIEASAQKSQLLDVCLQNQITPLDLAKGNFVKKTQDGFTFEISEEVFNSNLIINLPILKLDLKLGVRGAT
;
A
#
# COMPACT_ATOMS: atom_id res chain seq x y z
N MET A 1 -13.86 0.04 2.06
CA MET A 1 -14.07 1.30 1.31
C MET A 1 -15.47 1.30 0.70
N PHE A 2 -16.06 2.48 0.42
CA PHE A 2 -17.33 2.60 -0.30
C PHE A 2 -17.18 3.54 -1.49
N TYR A 3 -18.03 3.36 -2.49
CA TYR A 3 -17.99 4.09 -3.75
C TYR A 3 -19.39 4.60 -4.09
N GLN A 4 -19.53 5.87 -4.44
CA GLN A 4 -20.82 6.48 -4.73
C GLN A 4 -20.91 6.95 -6.18
N CYS A 5 -22.07 6.73 -6.80
CA CYS A 5 -22.35 7.33 -8.10
C CYS A 5 -22.67 8.83 -7.95
N PRO A 6 -22.02 9.73 -8.70
CA PRO A 6 -22.29 11.16 -8.60
C PRO A 6 -23.72 11.53 -8.99
N LYS A 7 -24.34 10.76 -9.90
CA LYS A 7 -25.69 11.02 -10.45
C LYS A 7 -26.81 10.41 -9.59
N CYS A 8 -26.84 9.08 -9.42
CA CYS A 8 -27.94 8.42 -8.71
C CYS A 8 -27.71 8.23 -7.20
N LYS A 9 -26.54 8.61 -6.69
CA LYS A 9 -26.15 8.50 -5.27
C LYS A 9 -26.13 7.09 -4.68
N ASN A 10 -26.39 6.04 -5.48
CA ASN A 10 -26.23 4.66 -5.07
C ASN A 10 -24.79 4.39 -4.63
N VAL A 11 -24.66 3.61 -3.55
CA VAL A 11 -23.39 3.27 -2.90
C VAL A 11 -23.05 1.80 -3.12
N TRP A 12 -21.77 1.54 -3.36
CA TRP A 12 -21.22 0.22 -3.62
C TRP A 12 -20.07 -0.04 -2.67
N GLN A 13 -20.00 -1.25 -2.12
CA GLN A 13 -18.90 -1.67 -1.24
C GLN A 13 -17.64 -2.07 -2.04
N TYR A 14 -17.77 -2.26 -3.35
CA TYR A 14 -16.72 -2.76 -4.23
C TYR A 14 -16.32 -1.71 -5.26
N PRO A 15 -15.03 -1.66 -5.66
CA PRO A 15 -14.52 -0.77 -6.70
C PRO A 15 -14.98 -1.26 -8.08
N ILE A 16 -16.25 -1.07 -8.40
CA ILE A 16 -16.72 -1.26 -9.78
C ILE A 16 -16.41 0.01 -10.59
N GLU A 17 -15.90 -0.17 -11.81
CA GLU A 17 -15.40 0.95 -12.62
C GLU A 17 -16.48 2.01 -12.90
N LYS A 18 -17.71 1.55 -13.12
CA LYS A 18 -18.86 2.39 -13.48
C LYS A 18 -20.10 1.97 -12.71
N CYS A 19 -20.95 2.95 -12.42
CA CYS A 19 -22.28 2.69 -11.87
C CYS A 19 -23.11 1.86 -12.87
N PRO A 20 -23.65 0.70 -12.49
CA PRO A 20 -24.47 -0.13 -13.39
C PRO A 20 -25.72 0.57 -13.93
N ASN A 21 -26.22 1.57 -13.19
CA ASN A 21 -27.45 2.28 -13.55
C ASN A 21 -27.19 3.55 -14.37
N CYS A 22 -26.02 4.18 -14.21
CA CYS A 22 -25.72 5.49 -14.80
C CYS A 22 -24.54 5.47 -15.76
N PHE A 23 -23.75 4.38 -15.79
CA PHE A 23 -22.52 4.21 -16.57
C PHE A 23 -21.45 5.30 -16.36
N LEU A 24 -21.56 6.07 -15.27
CA LEU A 24 -20.58 7.06 -14.83
C LEU A 24 -19.58 6.42 -13.86
N GLY A 25 -18.35 6.93 -13.85
CA GLY A 25 -17.33 6.56 -12.87
C GLY A 25 -17.80 6.80 -11.44
N LEU A 26 -17.40 5.91 -10.53
CA LEU A 26 -17.74 6.04 -9.12
C LEU A 26 -16.71 6.89 -8.37
N GLU A 27 -17.19 7.67 -7.40
CA GLU A 27 -16.36 8.47 -6.51
C GLU A 27 -16.11 7.71 -5.21
N LYS A 28 -14.84 7.69 -4.78
CA LYS A 28 -14.42 7.04 -3.53
C LYS A 28 -14.94 7.82 -2.33
N LEU A 29 -15.67 7.14 -1.44
CA LEU A 29 -16.09 7.68 -0.16
C LEU A 29 -15.01 7.35 0.88
N LEU A 30 -14.37 8.41 1.37
CA LEU A 30 -13.55 8.32 2.58
C LEU A 30 -14.46 8.21 3.80
N THR A 31 -14.12 7.27 4.67
CA THR A 31 -14.75 7.01 5.96
C THR A 31 -13.75 7.36 7.05
N LYS A 32 -14.13 8.20 8.01
CA LYS A 32 -13.23 8.61 9.10
C LYS A 32 -13.44 7.82 10.36
N THR A 33 -14.69 7.46 10.66
CA THR A 33 -15.07 6.85 11.92
C THR A 33 -16.05 5.72 11.69
N ALA A 34 -16.04 4.74 12.58
CA ALA A 34 -16.98 3.63 12.52
C ALA A 34 -17.48 3.33 13.94
N LYS A 35 -18.77 3.02 14.07
CA LYS A 35 -19.38 2.58 15.32
C LYS A 35 -19.80 1.13 15.23
N VAL A 36 -19.68 0.42 16.33
CA VAL A 36 -20.12 -0.96 16.45
C VAL A 36 -21.64 -0.98 16.66
N ILE A 37 -22.37 -1.52 15.68
CA ILE A 37 -23.84 -1.62 15.73
C ILE A 37 -24.33 -3.06 15.96
N GLY A 38 -23.43 -4.04 15.89
CA GLY A 38 -23.74 -5.44 16.18
C GLY A 38 -22.48 -6.21 16.52
N VAL A 39 -22.60 -7.19 17.42
CA VAL A 39 -21.49 -8.02 17.89
C VAL A 39 -21.95 -9.46 18.02
N SER A 40 -21.16 -10.40 17.50
CA SER A 40 -21.35 -11.83 17.71
C SER A 40 -20.04 -12.46 18.15
N LYS A 41 -20.06 -13.16 19.30
CA LYS A 41 -18.93 -13.94 19.82
C LYS A 41 -18.94 -15.34 19.22
N ILE A 42 -17.89 -15.67 18.51
CA ILE A 42 -17.72 -16.99 17.89
C ILE A 42 -16.86 -17.86 18.78
N ASN A 43 -17.44 -18.98 19.23
CA ASN A 43 -16.77 -19.97 20.09
C ASN A 43 -16.44 -21.28 19.37
N ILE A 44 -17.02 -21.51 18.18
CA ILE A 44 -16.81 -22.73 17.40
C ILE A 44 -15.71 -22.49 16.37
N PRO A 45 -14.57 -23.23 16.43
CA PRO A 45 -13.51 -23.08 15.46
C PRO A 45 -13.93 -23.63 14.10
N THR A 46 -13.33 -23.10 13.04
CA THR A 46 -13.47 -23.61 11.66
C THR A 46 -12.10 -23.93 11.08
N LEU A 47 -12.02 -24.74 10.03
CA LEU A 47 -10.74 -25.06 9.36
C LEU A 47 -9.94 -23.79 8.98
N LEU A 48 -10.64 -22.74 8.54
CA LEU A 48 -10.03 -21.47 8.15
C LEU A 48 -9.78 -20.51 9.33
N HIS A 49 -10.40 -20.76 10.49
CA HIS A 49 -10.30 -19.92 11.68
C HIS A 49 -10.26 -20.81 12.94
N PRO A 50 -9.13 -21.47 13.22
CA PRO A 50 -9.01 -22.41 14.34
C PRO A 50 -8.89 -21.70 15.70
N LYS A 51 -8.47 -20.42 15.71
CA LYS A 51 -8.31 -19.63 16.95
C LYS A 51 -9.65 -19.03 17.37
N VAL A 52 -10.15 -19.45 18.52
CA VAL A 52 -11.38 -18.97 19.18
C VAL A 52 -11.08 -18.64 20.67
N PRO A 53 -11.85 -17.74 21.31
CA PRO A 53 -12.94 -16.96 20.75
C PRO A 53 -12.46 -15.81 19.84
N TYR A 54 -13.29 -15.44 18.88
CA TYR A 54 -13.15 -14.18 18.13
C TYR A 54 -14.52 -13.53 17.94
N PHE A 55 -14.52 -12.25 17.56
CA PHE A 55 -15.74 -11.46 17.43
C PHE A 55 -15.97 -11.07 15.98
N VAL A 56 -17.22 -11.16 15.55
CA VAL A 56 -17.71 -10.59 14.29
C VAL A 56 -18.50 -9.34 14.65
N LEU A 57 -18.00 -8.21 14.18
CA LEU A 57 -18.58 -6.89 14.38
C LEU A 57 -19.36 -6.49 13.12
N VAL A 58 -20.48 -5.82 13.32
CA VAL A 58 -21.12 -5.01 12.28
C VAL A 58 -20.77 -3.56 12.59
N LEU A 59 -20.09 -2.90 11.66
CA LEU A 59 -19.66 -1.52 11.77
C LEU A 59 -20.53 -0.63 10.88
N GLU A 60 -20.82 0.58 11.36
CA GLU A 60 -21.51 1.63 10.62
C GLU A 60 -20.71 2.93 10.65
N ASP A 61 -20.52 3.56 9.48
CA ASP A 61 -19.84 4.85 9.39
C ASP A 61 -20.76 6.07 9.52
N GLU A 62 -20.19 7.27 9.52
CA GLU A 62 -20.93 8.53 9.61
C GLU A 62 -21.91 8.77 8.43
N LYS A 63 -21.82 8.00 7.35
CA LYS A 63 -22.68 8.08 6.17
C LYS A 63 -23.72 6.96 6.13
N GLY A 64 -23.81 6.14 7.18
CA GLY A 64 -24.74 5.00 7.27
C GLY A 64 -24.29 3.75 6.49
N ASN A 65 -23.05 3.71 6.01
CA ASN A 65 -22.53 2.54 5.32
C ASN A 65 -22.16 1.45 6.31
N LYS A 66 -22.53 0.20 6.00
CA LYS A 66 -22.41 -0.94 6.92
C LYS A 66 -21.51 -2.04 6.37
N TRP A 67 -20.67 -2.63 7.21
CA TRP A 67 -19.84 -3.79 6.85
C TRP A 67 -19.51 -4.68 8.04
N ALA A 68 -19.15 -5.93 7.73
CA ALA A 68 -18.68 -6.89 8.74
C ALA A 68 -17.16 -6.81 8.92
N TYR A 69 -16.70 -6.89 10.17
CA TYR A 69 -15.29 -6.89 10.54
C TYR A 69 -14.98 -7.96 11.59
N LYS A 70 -13.83 -8.64 11.47
CA LYS A 70 -13.39 -9.65 12.44
C LYS A 70 -12.39 -9.06 13.41
N SER A 71 -12.58 -9.28 14.70
CA SER A 71 -11.71 -8.79 15.76
C SER A 71 -11.38 -9.90 16.74
N LEU A 72 -10.16 -9.88 17.27
CA LEU A 72 -9.79 -10.67 18.46
C LEU A 72 -10.20 -9.98 19.76
N LYS A 73 -10.28 -8.65 19.73
CA LYS A 73 -10.75 -7.81 20.83
C LYS A 73 -12.28 -7.79 20.86
N GLU A 74 -12.84 -7.88 22.06
CA GLU A 74 -14.26 -7.69 22.32
C GLU A 74 -14.61 -6.20 22.28
N TYR A 75 -15.72 -5.88 21.62
CA TYR A 75 -16.29 -4.54 21.54
C TYR A 75 -17.72 -4.54 22.05
N LYS A 76 -18.20 -3.40 22.54
CA LYS A 76 -19.62 -3.20 22.89
C LYS A 76 -20.36 -2.47 21.79
N ILE A 77 -21.67 -2.72 21.68
CA ILE A 77 -22.55 -1.94 20.80
C ILE A 77 -22.51 -0.47 21.25
N GLY A 78 -22.35 0.43 20.30
CA GLY A 78 -22.18 1.88 20.51
C GLY A 78 -20.72 2.33 20.65
N GLU A 79 -19.77 1.41 20.81
CA GLU A 79 -18.34 1.75 20.90
C GLU A 79 -17.79 2.21 19.54
N GLU A 80 -16.87 3.17 19.57
CA GLU A 80 -16.14 3.59 18.38
C GLU A 80 -15.05 2.58 18.03
N PHE A 81 -15.02 2.18 16.77
CA PHE A 81 -13.98 1.33 16.23
C PHE A 81 -12.82 2.19 15.73
N ILE A 82 -11.70 2.11 16.43
CA ILE A 82 -10.44 2.78 16.06
C ILE A 82 -9.42 1.70 15.72
N PRO A 83 -8.89 1.65 14.49
CA PRO A 83 -7.80 0.75 14.15
C PRO A 83 -6.59 1.02 15.07
N GLU A 84 -6.08 -0.03 15.70
CA GLU A 84 -4.88 0.09 16.54
C GLU A 84 -3.65 0.33 15.64
N VAL A 85 -3.06 1.53 15.76
CA VAL A 85 -1.82 1.88 15.10
C VAL A 85 -0.65 1.42 15.97
N SER A 86 0.29 0.69 15.37
CA SER A 86 1.43 0.20 16.14
C SER A 86 2.40 1.34 16.46
N GLN A 87 2.77 1.45 17.73
CA GLN A 87 3.83 2.37 18.19
C GLN A 87 5.25 1.77 18.02
N ASN A 88 5.34 0.47 17.71
CA ASN A 88 6.62 -0.22 17.59
C ASN A 88 7.28 0.12 16.25
N LYS A 89 8.55 0.53 16.30
CA LYS A 89 9.31 0.87 15.09
C LYS A 89 9.53 -0.30 14.14
N ASN A 90 9.52 -1.51 14.67
CA ASN A 90 9.72 -2.77 13.96
C ASN A 90 8.40 -3.50 13.73
N ALA A 91 7.26 -2.79 13.83
CA ALA A 91 5.97 -3.37 13.57
C ALA A 91 5.87 -3.82 12.10
N VAL A 92 5.17 -4.94 11.91
CA VAL A 92 4.83 -5.45 10.58
C VAL A 92 3.32 -5.33 10.42
N ALA A 93 2.89 -4.55 9.42
CA ALA A 93 1.50 -4.48 9.02
C ALA A 93 1.26 -5.42 7.83
N VAL A 94 0.23 -6.26 7.94
CA VAL A 94 -0.19 -7.17 6.88
C VAL A 94 -1.64 -6.86 6.55
N TRP A 95 -1.90 -6.63 5.27
CA TRP A 95 -3.26 -6.42 4.77
C TRP A 95 -3.54 -7.30 3.56
N ARG A 96 -4.73 -7.87 3.51
CA ARG A 96 -5.17 -8.68 2.36
C ARG A 96 -5.78 -7.77 1.31
N ILE A 97 -5.24 -7.83 0.09
CA ILE A 97 -5.89 -7.25 -1.08
C ILE A 97 -7.16 -8.08 -1.35
N LYS A 98 -8.33 -7.43 -1.28
CA LYS A 98 -9.61 -8.04 -1.66
C LYS A 98 -10.00 -7.64 -3.09
N TYR A 99 -10.16 -6.34 -3.32
CA TYR A 99 -10.65 -5.80 -4.59
C TYR A 99 -9.87 -4.58 -5.07
N ASP A 100 -9.39 -3.74 -4.14
CA ASP A 100 -8.62 -2.53 -4.45
C ASP A 100 -7.21 -2.63 -3.85
N ILE A 101 -6.19 -2.48 -4.71
CA ILE A 101 -4.78 -2.48 -4.31
C ILE A 101 -4.44 -1.17 -3.59
N LEU A 102 -4.99 -0.05 -4.05
CA LEU A 102 -4.75 1.26 -3.44
C LEU A 102 -5.29 1.29 -2.00
N GLU A 103 -6.50 0.78 -1.76
CA GLU A 103 -7.04 0.59 -0.41
C GLU A 103 -6.09 -0.24 0.46
N ALA A 104 -5.52 -1.32 -0.08
CA ALA A 104 -4.61 -2.16 0.70
C ALA A 104 -3.32 -1.42 1.07
N ILE A 105 -2.74 -0.65 0.15
CA ILE A 105 -1.56 0.18 0.40
C ILE A 105 -1.87 1.23 1.47
N GLU A 106 -2.98 1.96 1.33
CA GLU A 106 -3.44 2.96 2.31
C GLU A 106 -3.59 2.33 3.70
N LYS A 107 -4.20 1.14 3.79
CA LYS A 107 -4.45 0.46 5.06
C LYS A 107 -3.17 -0.05 5.72
N VAL A 108 -2.23 -0.60 4.96
CA VAL A 108 -0.93 -1.03 5.51
C VAL A 108 -0.17 0.18 6.08
N ILE A 109 -0.17 1.30 5.36
CA ILE A 109 0.54 2.51 5.79
C ILE A 109 -0.14 3.16 7.01
N GLU A 110 -1.47 3.18 7.04
CA GLU A 110 -2.27 3.64 8.19
C GLU A 110 -1.94 2.86 9.47
N LEU A 111 -1.86 1.52 9.37
CA LEU A 111 -1.51 0.65 10.52
C LEU A 111 -0.09 0.89 11.06
N LEU A 112 0.81 1.41 10.23
CA LEU A 112 2.18 1.79 10.59
C LEU A 112 2.31 3.25 11.05
N GLY A 113 1.20 4.01 11.09
CA GLY A 113 1.17 5.41 11.53
C GLY A 113 1.46 6.44 10.44
N GLY A 114 1.47 6.03 9.16
CA GLY A 114 1.61 6.93 8.02
C GLY A 114 0.36 7.76 7.73
N ALA A 115 0.52 8.82 6.92
CA ALA A 115 -0.52 9.82 6.70
C ALA A 115 -1.64 9.37 5.73
N MET A 116 -2.86 9.86 6.00
CA MET A 116 -3.93 10.06 5.01
C MET A 116 -4.04 11.55 4.67
N ARG A 117 -4.41 11.88 3.42
CA ARG A 117 -4.74 13.25 3.03
C ARG A 117 -5.95 13.76 3.84
N THR A 118 -5.86 14.97 4.39
CA THR A 118 -7.02 15.77 4.80
C THR A 118 -7.60 16.48 3.56
N PRO A 119 -8.93 16.51 3.37
CA PRO A 119 -9.52 17.14 2.20
C PRO A 119 -9.24 18.65 2.17
N SER A 120 -8.83 19.12 1.00
CA SER A 120 -8.79 20.53 0.64
C SER A 120 -10.19 21.03 0.31
N SER A 121 -10.90 21.62 1.27
CA SER A 121 -11.79 22.78 1.10
C SER A 121 -12.55 23.10 2.39
N SER A 122 -12.28 24.29 2.93
CA SER A 122 -13.17 25.14 3.74
C SER A 122 -14.13 24.45 4.72
N SER A 123 -13.63 24.02 5.88
CA SER A 123 -14.42 23.94 7.12
C SER A 123 -13.47 24.09 8.31
N PRO A 124 -13.70 25.03 9.26
CA PRO A 124 -12.82 25.21 10.39
C PRO A 124 -13.15 24.16 11.46
N SER A 125 -12.44 23.02 11.41
CA SER A 125 -11.87 22.31 12.57
C SER A 125 -11.54 20.86 12.20
N PRO A 126 -10.34 20.42 12.61
CA PRO A 126 -10.29 19.40 13.64
C PRO A 126 -9.59 19.96 14.87
N ARG A 127 -10.05 19.55 16.06
CA ARG A 127 -9.18 19.64 17.24
C ARG A 127 -7.87 18.94 16.89
N PRO A 128 -6.70 19.49 17.29
CA PRO A 128 -5.46 18.75 17.14
C PRO A 128 -5.64 17.40 17.84
N PRO A 129 -5.32 16.27 17.20
CA PRO A 129 -5.21 15.02 17.93
C PRO A 129 -4.20 15.28 19.05
N SER A 130 -4.62 14.99 20.28
CA SER A 130 -3.81 15.06 21.49
C SER A 130 -2.39 14.57 21.22
N GLU A 131 -1.41 15.37 21.64
CA GLU A 131 0.03 15.11 21.61
C GLU A 131 0.33 13.61 21.79
N GLY A 132 0.90 12.97 20.76
CA GLY A 132 1.27 11.55 20.84
C GLY A 132 1.38 10.76 19.53
N TRP A 133 1.15 11.35 18.35
CA TRP A 133 1.30 10.65 17.07
C TRP A 133 2.54 11.14 16.31
N THR A 134 3.74 10.75 16.76
CA THR A 134 4.98 11.08 16.05
C THR A 134 5.51 9.87 15.28
N ARG A 135 4.82 9.49 14.19
CA ARG A 135 5.43 8.66 13.14
C ARG A 135 4.74 8.70 11.77
N CYS A 136 4.39 9.90 11.30
CA CYS A 136 3.97 10.06 9.91
C CYS A 136 5.20 10.01 8.98
N LEU A 137 5.19 9.11 7.99
CA LEU A 137 6.00 9.26 6.77
C LEU A 137 5.65 10.62 6.16
N LYS A 138 6.51 11.61 6.35
CA LYS A 138 6.36 12.94 5.76
C LYS A 138 6.83 12.83 4.31
N ILE A 139 5.87 12.72 3.41
CA ILE A 139 6.10 12.77 1.97
C ILE A 139 5.59 14.12 1.51
N ASP A 140 6.47 14.88 0.88
CA ASP A 140 6.16 16.17 0.29
C ASP A 140 6.78 16.28 -1.11
N SER A 141 6.58 17.42 -1.76
CA SER A 141 7.09 17.68 -3.11
C SER A 141 8.61 17.63 -3.22
N GLN A 142 9.36 17.75 -2.12
CA GLN A 142 10.84 17.74 -2.11
C GLN A 142 11.41 16.35 -1.83
N THR A 143 10.58 15.42 -1.38
CA THR A 143 10.99 14.07 -1.00
C THR A 143 11.43 13.28 -2.23
N LYS A 144 12.71 12.89 -2.28
CA LYS A 144 13.26 12.00 -3.33
C LYS A 144 12.99 10.55 -2.99
N ILE A 145 12.26 9.86 -3.85
CA ILE A 145 11.75 8.51 -3.62
C ILE A 145 12.34 7.56 -4.66
N LEU A 146 12.97 6.49 -4.17
CA LEU A 146 13.46 5.39 -4.99
C LEU A 146 12.60 4.15 -4.77
N ILE A 147 11.94 3.68 -5.81
CA ILE A 147 11.12 2.46 -5.80
C ILE A 147 11.92 1.32 -6.43
N LEU A 148 12.04 0.22 -5.72
CA LEU A 148 12.79 -0.97 -6.14
C LEU A 148 11.82 -2.15 -6.36
N PRO A 149 11.27 -2.34 -7.56
CA PRO A 149 10.47 -3.53 -7.87
C PRO A 149 11.36 -4.77 -8.06
N THR A 150 10.80 -5.94 -7.80
CA THR A 150 11.37 -7.22 -8.23
C THR A 150 11.25 -7.35 -9.75
N LEU A 151 12.39 -7.45 -10.43
CA LEU A 151 12.47 -7.60 -11.88
C LEU A 151 13.52 -8.64 -12.25
N VAL A 152 13.07 -9.89 -12.41
CA VAL A 152 13.94 -11.07 -12.51
C VAL A 152 14.18 -11.50 -13.95
N SER A 153 13.15 -11.50 -14.80
CA SER A 153 13.28 -11.99 -16.19
C SER A 153 12.19 -11.42 -17.10
N PRO A 154 12.35 -11.45 -18.44
CA PRO A 154 11.35 -10.92 -19.37
C PRO A 154 10.12 -11.83 -19.46
N LYS A 155 9.23 -11.65 -18.50
CA LYS A 155 7.99 -12.43 -18.33
C LYS A 155 6.79 -11.51 -18.16
N HIS A 156 5.66 -11.96 -18.71
CA HIS A 156 4.40 -11.25 -18.60
C HIS A 156 3.84 -11.26 -17.17
N PRO A 157 3.07 -10.23 -16.77
CA PRO A 157 2.56 -10.08 -15.40
C PRO A 157 1.78 -11.27 -14.84
N TYR A 158 1.02 -11.99 -15.67
CA TYR A 158 0.20 -13.12 -15.23
C TYR A 158 1.00 -14.31 -14.69
N LEU A 159 2.31 -14.35 -14.94
CA LEU A 159 3.22 -15.38 -14.42
C LEU A 159 3.74 -15.08 -13.01
N ALA A 160 3.48 -13.88 -12.47
CA ALA A 160 3.89 -13.46 -11.13
C ALA A 160 5.41 -13.65 -10.84
N ILE A 161 6.25 -13.51 -11.86
CA ILE A 161 7.71 -13.59 -11.74
C ILE A 161 8.32 -12.25 -11.33
N ASN A 162 7.75 -11.15 -11.84
CA ASN A 162 8.14 -9.77 -11.56
C ASN A 162 7.01 -9.05 -10.82
N THR A 163 7.33 -7.94 -10.15
CA THR A 163 6.33 -7.09 -9.48
C THR A 163 5.18 -6.78 -10.44
N ASN A 164 3.95 -6.88 -9.94
CA ASN A 164 2.77 -6.65 -10.78
C ASN A 164 2.67 -5.15 -11.15
N PRO A 165 2.45 -4.80 -12.44
CA PRO A 165 2.35 -3.41 -12.87
C PRO A 165 1.23 -2.65 -12.17
N LYS A 166 0.07 -3.29 -11.89
CA LYS A 166 -1.03 -2.65 -11.15
C LYS A 166 -0.64 -2.30 -9.71
N PHE A 167 0.28 -3.07 -9.12
CA PHE A 167 0.78 -2.81 -7.77
C PHE A 167 1.73 -1.61 -7.75
N LEU A 168 2.66 -1.55 -8.70
CA LEU A 168 3.55 -0.40 -8.88
C LEU A 168 2.73 0.88 -9.17
N GLU A 169 1.78 0.81 -10.10
CA GLU A 169 0.90 1.92 -10.44
C GLU A 169 0.08 2.41 -9.25
N SER A 170 -0.50 1.49 -8.46
CA SER A 170 -1.26 1.85 -7.25
C SER A 170 -0.38 2.53 -6.20
N LEU A 171 0.87 2.09 -6.04
CA LEU A 171 1.83 2.76 -5.15
C LEU A 171 2.16 4.16 -5.66
N ILE A 172 2.48 4.32 -6.95
CA ILE A 172 2.75 5.63 -7.55
C ILE A 172 1.57 6.57 -7.31
N ASN A 173 0.34 6.11 -7.60
CA ASN A 173 -0.87 6.88 -7.35
C ASN A 173 -1.03 7.26 -5.88
N TYR A 174 -0.74 6.34 -4.95
CA TYR A 174 -0.71 6.67 -3.53
C TYR A 174 0.29 7.78 -3.20
N LEU A 175 1.54 7.67 -3.68
CA LEU A 175 2.61 8.64 -3.42
C LEU A 175 2.27 10.03 -3.95
N LEU A 176 1.74 10.12 -5.17
CA LEU A 176 1.28 11.37 -5.76
C LEU A 176 0.11 11.97 -4.96
N ASN A 177 -0.83 11.13 -4.52
CA ASN A 177 -1.98 11.56 -3.73
C ASN A 177 -1.60 12.12 -2.36
N VAL A 178 -0.52 11.64 -1.75
CA VAL A 178 -0.01 12.17 -0.47
C VAL A 178 0.91 13.38 -0.62
N GLY A 179 1.27 13.76 -1.86
CA GLY A 179 1.96 15.02 -2.15
C GLY A 179 3.37 14.87 -2.73
N ALA A 180 3.81 13.67 -3.12
CA ALA A 180 5.08 13.50 -3.84
C ALA A 180 5.04 14.17 -5.22
N ASP A 181 6.15 14.76 -5.65
CA ASP A 181 6.33 15.18 -7.04
C ASP A 181 6.80 13.99 -7.88
N LYS A 182 6.11 13.72 -8.99
CA LYS A 182 6.50 12.67 -9.96
C LYS A 182 7.96 12.79 -10.43
N LYS A 183 8.53 13.99 -10.51
CA LYS A 183 9.93 14.22 -10.91
C LYS A 183 10.93 13.69 -9.88
N ASN A 184 10.51 13.56 -8.63
CA ASN A 184 11.32 13.06 -7.53
C ASN A 184 11.11 11.57 -7.27
N ILE A 185 10.25 10.90 -8.05
CA ILE A 185 10.08 9.45 -8.02
C ILE A 185 10.94 8.83 -9.11
N LYS A 186 11.76 7.85 -8.73
CA LYS A 186 12.53 6.99 -9.63
C LYS A 186 12.16 5.54 -9.39
N VAL A 187 11.98 4.78 -10.46
CA VAL A 187 11.78 3.33 -10.40
C VAL A 187 13.05 2.69 -10.91
N ALA A 188 13.76 1.96 -10.05
CA ALA A 188 15.08 1.45 -10.37
C ALA A 188 15.19 -0.05 -10.17
N ALA A 189 15.91 -0.71 -11.07
CA ALA A 189 16.22 -2.13 -10.99
C ALA A 189 17.62 -2.38 -11.55
N GLN A 190 18.14 -3.57 -11.30
CA GLN A 190 19.41 -4.03 -11.82
C GLN A 190 19.23 -5.45 -12.36
N SER A 191 19.82 -5.74 -13.52
CA SER A 191 19.97 -7.12 -13.96
C SER A 191 21.25 -7.72 -13.39
N PHE A 192 21.19 -9.00 -13.04
CA PHE A 192 22.34 -9.80 -12.61
C PHE A 192 22.63 -10.96 -13.58
N ASP A 193 22.02 -10.92 -14.77
CA ASP A 193 22.24 -11.88 -15.84
C ASP A 193 22.54 -11.17 -17.18
N GLU A 194 22.68 -11.96 -18.25
CA GLU A 194 22.97 -11.45 -19.60
C GLU A 194 21.79 -10.70 -20.23
N VAL A 195 20.61 -10.72 -19.61
CA VAL A 195 19.42 -10.06 -20.13
C VAL A 195 19.41 -8.60 -19.66
N PRO A 196 19.33 -7.62 -20.58
CA PRO A 196 19.18 -6.22 -20.23
C PRO A 196 17.94 -6.00 -19.36
N ILE A 197 18.07 -5.18 -18.32
CA ILE A 197 16.97 -4.94 -17.36
C ILE A 197 15.75 -4.32 -18.06
N GLU A 198 15.98 -3.56 -19.13
CA GLU A 198 14.94 -2.94 -19.95
C GLU A 198 14.04 -3.98 -20.63
N ALA A 199 14.61 -5.11 -21.08
CA ALA A 199 13.82 -6.18 -21.69
C ALA A 199 12.84 -6.79 -20.66
N SER A 200 13.32 -6.95 -19.42
CA SER A 200 12.48 -7.39 -18.31
C SER A 200 11.41 -6.35 -17.96
N ALA A 201 11.77 -5.07 -17.89
CA ALA A 201 10.85 -3.97 -17.58
C ALA A 201 9.75 -3.83 -18.64
N GLN A 202 10.10 -3.97 -19.92
CA GLN A 202 9.17 -3.92 -21.03
C GLN A 202 8.21 -5.11 -21.00
N LYS A 203 8.72 -6.34 -20.90
CA LYS A 203 7.87 -7.55 -20.95
C LYS A 203 6.93 -7.67 -19.74
N SER A 204 7.35 -7.16 -18.59
CA SER A 204 6.55 -7.06 -17.36
C SER A 204 5.60 -5.87 -17.32
N GLN A 205 5.62 -5.00 -18.34
CA GLN A 205 4.81 -3.77 -18.43
C GLN A 205 5.14 -2.72 -17.33
N LEU A 206 6.21 -2.90 -16.56
CA LEU A 206 6.64 -1.90 -15.58
C LEU A 206 7.18 -0.63 -16.26
N LEU A 207 7.80 -0.79 -17.44
CA LEU A 207 8.24 0.34 -18.25
C LEU A 207 7.04 1.19 -18.68
N ASP A 208 5.95 0.56 -19.12
CA ASP A 208 4.74 1.27 -19.55
C ASP A 208 4.13 2.09 -18.41
N VAL A 209 4.07 1.52 -17.19
CA VAL A 209 3.63 2.23 -15.98
C VAL A 209 4.50 3.47 -15.72
N CYS A 210 5.82 3.34 -15.84
CA CYS A 210 6.74 4.48 -15.65
C CYS A 210 6.48 5.57 -16.70
N LEU A 211 6.38 5.21 -17.98
CA LEU A 211 6.16 6.15 -19.08
C LEU A 211 4.81 6.86 -18.98
N GLN A 212 3.74 6.13 -18.69
CA GLN A 212 2.39 6.69 -18.51
C GLN A 212 2.33 7.72 -17.37
N ASN A 213 3.09 7.48 -16.30
CA ASN A 213 3.17 8.38 -15.14
C ASN A 213 4.29 9.43 -15.25
N GLN A 214 5.03 9.46 -16.37
CA GLN A 214 6.17 10.35 -16.59
C GLN A 214 7.24 10.24 -15.49
N ILE A 215 7.44 9.01 -15.01
CA ILE A 215 8.44 8.65 -13.99
C ILE A 215 9.67 8.10 -14.69
N THR A 216 10.85 8.41 -14.15
CA THR A 216 12.13 7.99 -14.74
C THR A 216 12.43 6.54 -14.36
N PRO A 217 12.47 5.59 -15.32
CA PRO A 217 13.04 4.27 -15.09
C PRO A 217 14.57 4.36 -15.06
N LEU A 218 15.21 3.64 -14.15
CA LEU A 218 16.67 3.66 -13.98
C LEU A 218 17.23 2.24 -13.93
N ASP A 219 18.25 1.99 -14.74
CA ASP A 219 19.13 0.83 -14.62
C ASP A 219 20.27 1.17 -13.65
N LEU A 220 20.27 0.56 -12.48
CA LEU A 220 21.29 0.80 -11.45
C LEU A 220 22.69 0.32 -11.90
N ALA A 221 22.78 -0.66 -12.81
CA ALA A 221 24.06 -1.17 -13.31
C ALA A 221 24.84 -0.11 -14.12
N LYS A 222 24.14 0.86 -14.71
CA LYS A 222 24.73 1.97 -15.48
C LYS A 222 25.16 3.14 -14.62
N GLY A 223 24.84 3.11 -13.32
CA GLY A 223 25.20 4.14 -12.36
C GLY A 223 26.57 3.89 -11.72
N ASN A 224 26.93 4.79 -10.81
CA ASN A 224 28.10 4.65 -9.96
C ASN A 224 27.77 3.85 -8.70
N PHE A 225 28.80 3.21 -8.14
CA PHE A 225 28.70 2.43 -6.91
C PHE A 225 29.71 2.91 -5.87
N VAL A 226 29.25 3.02 -4.62
CA VAL A 226 30.08 3.34 -3.47
C VAL A 226 30.47 2.04 -2.78
N LYS A 227 31.77 1.79 -2.67
CA LYS A 227 32.32 0.69 -1.86
C LYS A 227 32.11 0.97 -0.38
N LYS A 228 31.61 -0.02 0.35
CA LYS A 228 31.44 -0.02 1.80
C LYS A 228 32.03 -1.29 2.37
N THR A 229 32.70 -1.16 3.52
CA THR A 229 33.21 -2.29 4.28
C THR A 229 32.55 -2.29 5.65
N GLN A 230 31.86 -3.37 5.98
CA GLN A 230 31.19 -3.55 7.27
C GLN A 230 31.32 -5.02 7.70
N ASP A 231 31.66 -5.25 8.98
CA ASP A 231 31.84 -6.59 9.56
C ASP A 231 32.78 -7.51 8.76
N GLY A 232 33.83 -6.93 8.15
CA GLY A 232 34.81 -7.65 7.32
C GLY A 232 34.34 -7.99 5.90
N PHE A 233 33.10 -7.66 5.53
CA PHE A 233 32.58 -7.80 4.18
C PHE A 233 32.67 -6.48 3.42
N THR A 234 33.19 -6.54 2.20
CA THR A 234 33.20 -5.39 1.28
C THR A 234 32.12 -5.60 0.22
N PHE A 235 31.25 -4.62 0.08
CA PHE A 235 30.14 -4.61 -0.89
C PHE A 235 30.00 -3.24 -1.53
N GLU A 236 29.28 -3.20 -2.65
CA GLU A 236 29.04 -2.00 -3.45
C GLU A 236 27.55 -1.65 -3.41
N ILE A 237 27.25 -0.38 -3.17
CA ILE A 237 25.88 0.15 -3.16
C ILE A 237 25.80 1.26 -4.21
N SER A 238 24.77 1.24 -5.05
CA SER A 238 24.52 2.32 -6.00
C SER A 238 24.47 3.68 -5.29
N GLU A 239 25.14 4.69 -5.85
CA GLU A 239 25.11 6.07 -5.35
C GLU A 239 23.67 6.61 -5.18
N GLU A 240 22.75 6.10 -5.99
CA GLU A 240 21.37 6.56 -6.03
C GLU A 240 20.57 6.28 -4.75
N VAL A 241 20.97 5.26 -4.00
CA VAL A 241 20.44 4.96 -2.67
C VAL A 241 20.70 6.13 -1.72
N PHE A 242 21.88 6.75 -1.79
CA PHE A 242 22.26 7.87 -0.92
C PHE A 242 21.67 9.20 -1.37
N ASN A 243 21.32 9.32 -2.65
CA ASN A 243 20.66 10.50 -3.21
C ASN A 243 19.15 10.56 -2.90
N SER A 244 18.60 9.51 -2.29
CA SER A 244 17.17 9.33 -2.03
C SER A 244 16.85 9.55 -0.56
N ASN A 245 15.71 10.19 -0.27
CA ASN A 245 15.23 10.39 1.11
C ASN A 245 14.41 9.19 1.60
N LEU A 246 13.73 8.51 0.68
CA LEU A 246 12.87 7.35 0.95
C LEU A 246 13.13 6.25 -0.08
N ILE A 247 13.32 5.03 0.39
CA ILE A 247 13.48 3.85 -0.46
C ILE A 247 12.34 2.89 -0.16
N ILE A 248 11.60 2.51 -1.20
CA ILE A 248 10.47 1.59 -1.10
C ILE A 248 10.78 0.36 -1.92
N ASN A 249 11.00 -0.76 -1.25
CA ASN A 249 11.17 -2.06 -1.90
C ASN A 249 9.79 -2.68 -2.15
N LEU A 250 9.55 -3.21 -3.36
CA LEU A 250 8.33 -3.92 -3.73
C LEU A 250 8.65 -5.39 -4.05
N PRO A 251 9.04 -6.17 -3.03
CA PRO A 251 9.46 -7.55 -3.22
C PRO A 251 8.28 -8.46 -3.58
N ILE A 252 8.56 -9.51 -4.34
CA ILE A 252 7.70 -10.71 -4.35
C ILE A 252 8.18 -11.65 -3.25
N LEU A 253 7.34 -11.84 -2.23
CA LEU A 253 7.61 -12.80 -1.17
C LEU A 253 7.39 -14.23 -1.68
N LYS A 254 8.44 -15.05 -1.62
CA LYS A 254 8.43 -16.48 -1.95
C LYS A 254 8.74 -17.28 -0.69
N LEU A 255 8.12 -18.45 -0.57
CA LEU A 255 8.48 -19.41 0.46
C LEU A 255 9.74 -20.16 0.02
N ASP A 256 10.73 -20.20 0.90
CA ASP A 256 11.98 -20.91 0.71
C ASP A 256 12.15 -21.93 1.84
N LEU A 257 12.54 -23.16 1.52
CA LEU A 257 12.65 -24.24 2.51
C LEU A 257 13.75 -24.01 3.54
N LYS A 258 14.80 -23.25 3.21
CA LYS A 258 15.95 -22.98 4.10
C LYS A 258 15.81 -21.63 4.81
N LEU A 259 15.33 -20.62 4.09
CA LEU A 259 15.25 -19.24 4.57
C LEU A 259 13.86 -18.85 5.08
N GLY A 260 12.86 -19.73 4.94
CA GLY A 260 11.47 -19.49 5.31
C GLY A 260 10.77 -18.58 4.30
N VAL A 261 11.04 -17.27 4.35
CA VAL A 261 10.46 -16.27 3.45
C VAL A 261 11.58 -15.47 2.79
N ARG A 262 11.59 -15.43 1.46
CA ARG A 262 12.53 -14.63 0.66
C ARG A 262 11.76 -13.52 -0.06
N GLY A 263 12.24 -12.28 0.06
CA GLY A 263 11.60 -11.11 -0.55
C GLY A 263 12.55 -10.23 -1.35
N ALA A 264 13.74 -9.95 -0.79
CA ALA A 264 14.77 -9.23 -1.52
C ALA A 264 15.55 -10.22 -2.40
N THR A 265 15.51 -9.98 -3.70
CA THR A 265 16.42 -10.55 -4.70
C THR A 265 16.92 -9.43 -5.57
#